data_AF-A0AAD3D9T8-F1
#
_entry.id   AF-A0AAD3D9T8-F1
#
_cell.length_a   1.000
_cell.length_b   1.000
_cell.length_c   1.000
_cell.angle_alpha   90.00
_cell.angle_beta   90.00
_cell.angle_gamma   90.00
#
_symmetry.space_group_name_H-M   'P 1'
#
loop_
_entity.id
_entity.type
_entity.pdbx_description
1 polymer ?
#
loop_
_entity_poly.entity_id
_entity_poly.type
_entity_poly.pdbx_seq_one_letter_code
_entity_poly.pdbx_strand_id
1 'polypeptide(L)'
;MSQLHVQKVPEVTSSTYLSSFRLFSSDSDDIEKTSSNVSPDVKNESIQTLKNQDLIRTLLKKLANLSLQDYYWRSDYFKKTEADRQVEESIARMMGEEASYLRPMDAGDGKIGPLGRAEKTLVKWLSLVIEEEGRRARLISSSNGELVRPMDLEVGGPLSNLESAAVTLIERIRSSEKERVLTSTLRPKDLEEEKRGPLGNLEAKVVNALDEIKRAERKRMELSRNRGGEVVRPIDVPGPLGEMELWYLELITAEKQRAKDRERNNGDLVRPKDGSIQGPMGTAEQKFSDAINYIREEETERLTNVKRFLQEKRPMEVDRNSALGWTEAFLVGVFRAPQLFFRVFDRVKELLESETLSLDETKKMETKEKK
;
A
#
# COMPACT_ATOMS: atom_id res chain seq x y z
N MET A 1 28.62 -22.77 40.38
CA MET A 1 29.44 -21.71 39.74
C MET A 1 29.78 -22.16 38.33
N SER A 2 28.88 -21.89 37.37
CA SER A 2 29.02 -22.33 35.98
C SER A 2 29.40 -21.11 35.14
N GLN A 3 30.62 -21.12 34.60
CA GLN A 3 31.13 -20.05 33.74
C GLN A 3 30.51 -20.19 32.34
N LEU A 4 29.71 -19.20 31.94
CA LEU A 4 29.18 -19.08 30.59
C LEU A 4 30.28 -18.58 29.65
N HIS A 5 30.63 -19.42 28.70
CA HIS A 5 31.56 -19.13 27.62
C HIS A 5 30.86 -18.23 26.59
N VAL A 6 31.23 -16.95 26.55
CA VAL A 6 30.72 -15.99 25.57
C VAL A 6 31.53 -16.14 24.28
N GLN A 7 30.92 -16.72 23.25
CA GLN A 7 31.48 -16.73 21.90
C GLN A 7 31.48 -15.31 21.32
N LYS A 8 32.69 -14.77 21.08
CA LYS A 8 32.91 -13.55 20.30
C LYS A 8 32.56 -13.82 18.84
N VAL A 9 31.58 -13.07 18.33
CA VAL A 9 31.28 -12.98 16.89
C VAL A 9 32.38 -12.14 16.22
N PRO A 10 32.97 -12.57 15.10
CA PRO A 10 34.00 -11.81 14.41
C PRO A 10 33.41 -10.56 13.74
N GLU A 11 34.06 -9.42 13.97
CA GLU A 11 33.85 -8.17 13.24
C GLU A 11 34.21 -8.37 11.76
N VAL A 12 33.20 -8.31 10.90
CA VAL A 12 33.40 -8.23 9.45
C VAL A 12 33.85 -6.81 9.13
N THR A 13 35.15 -6.64 8.92
CA THR A 13 35.75 -5.43 8.39
C THR A 13 35.43 -5.33 6.90
N SER A 14 34.55 -4.40 6.54
CA SER A 14 34.26 -4.02 5.16
C SER A 14 35.45 -3.23 4.59
N SER A 15 36.46 -4.00 4.15
CA SER A 15 37.59 -3.53 3.36
C SER A 15 37.11 -3.04 1.99
N THR A 16 37.31 -1.74 1.76
CA THR A 16 37.53 -1.02 0.51
C THR A 16 37.67 -1.90 -0.74
N TYR A 17 36.63 -1.91 -1.58
CA TYR A 17 36.73 -2.26 -3.00
C TYR A 17 36.31 -1.04 -3.82
N LEU A 18 37.26 -0.12 -4.03
CA LEU A 18 37.24 0.79 -5.16
C LEU A 18 37.72 0.00 -6.39
N SER A 19 36.83 -0.76 -7.00
CA SER A 19 37.08 -1.33 -8.34
C SER A 19 36.50 -0.39 -9.38
N SER A 20 37.41 0.28 -10.06
CA SER A 20 37.25 1.06 -11.28
C SER A 20 36.43 0.31 -12.33
N PHE A 21 35.14 0.62 -12.41
CA PHE A 21 34.26 0.20 -13.49
C PHE A 21 34.56 1.04 -14.73
N ARG A 22 35.57 0.62 -15.51
CA ARG A 22 35.69 1.04 -16.91
C ARG A 22 34.55 0.40 -17.68
N LEU A 23 33.61 1.22 -18.13
CA LEU A 23 32.59 0.84 -19.10
C LEU A 23 33.25 0.21 -20.33
N PHE A 24 32.64 -0.90 -20.76
CA PHE A 24 32.67 -1.49 -22.10
C PHE A 24 33.26 -0.56 -23.17
N SER A 25 34.55 -0.72 -23.44
CA SER A 25 35.13 -0.43 -24.74
C SER A 25 34.94 -1.70 -25.57
N SER A 26 34.26 -1.57 -26.70
CA SER A 26 34.08 -2.65 -27.66
C SER A 26 35.45 -3.10 -28.17
N ASP A 27 35.84 -4.34 -27.88
CA ASP A 27 36.94 -5.02 -28.56
C ASP A 27 36.71 -4.94 -30.08
N SER A 28 37.47 -4.06 -30.71
CA SER A 28 37.57 -3.84 -32.16
C SER A 28 39.04 -3.74 -32.52
N ASP A 29 39.86 -4.62 -31.96
CA ASP A 29 41.28 -4.74 -32.31
C ASP A 29 41.42 -5.89 -33.31
N ASP A 30 41.35 -5.53 -34.60
CA ASP A 30 42.16 -6.09 -35.69
C ASP A 30 41.66 -5.52 -37.03
N ILE A 31 41.88 -4.22 -37.27
CA ILE A 31 41.92 -3.68 -38.64
C ILE A 31 43.17 -2.82 -38.78
N GLU A 32 44.13 -3.42 -39.48
CA GLU A 32 45.39 -2.82 -39.88
C GLU A 32 45.22 -1.50 -40.63
N LYS A 33 46.21 -0.65 -40.42
CA LYS A 33 46.46 0.65 -41.06
C LYS A 33 46.20 0.63 -42.57
N THR A 34 45.02 1.11 -42.98
CA THR A 34 44.84 1.77 -44.27
C THR A 34 44.59 3.25 -44.04
N SER A 35 45.68 4.01 -44.11
CA SER A 35 45.64 5.47 -44.28
C SER A 35 44.99 5.85 -45.60
N SER A 36 44.37 7.03 -45.62
CA SER A 36 43.87 7.81 -46.77
C SER A 36 42.55 7.36 -47.42
N ASN A 37 41.46 7.91 -46.88
CA ASN A 37 40.29 8.50 -47.56
C ASN A 37 38.99 8.17 -46.81
N VAL A 38 38.89 8.63 -45.55
CA VAL A 38 37.59 8.69 -44.87
C VAL A 38 36.81 9.85 -45.48
N SER A 39 35.74 9.49 -46.19
CA SER A 39 34.77 10.42 -46.80
C SER A 39 34.32 11.48 -45.78
N PRO A 40 34.19 12.77 -46.16
CA PRO A 40 33.80 13.86 -45.25
C PRO A 40 32.44 13.64 -44.56
N ASP A 41 31.60 12.74 -45.07
CA ASP A 41 30.30 12.41 -44.48
C ASP A 41 30.39 11.68 -43.12
N VAL A 42 31.37 10.80 -42.91
CA VAL A 42 31.51 10.06 -41.64
C VAL A 42 31.95 10.99 -40.49
N LYS A 43 32.71 12.04 -40.79
CA LYS A 43 33.09 13.06 -39.80
C LYS A 43 31.88 13.89 -39.37
N ASN A 44 30.96 14.19 -40.28
CA ASN A 44 29.74 14.93 -39.96
C ASN A 44 28.80 14.14 -39.04
N GLU A 45 28.65 12.83 -39.24
CA GLU A 45 27.83 11.98 -38.35
C GLU A 45 28.39 11.92 -36.92
N SER A 46 29.71 11.76 -36.76
CA SER A 46 30.34 11.76 -35.43
C SER A 46 30.21 13.10 -34.69
N ILE A 47 30.21 14.23 -35.41
CA ILE A 47 29.99 15.56 -34.83
C ILE A 47 28.51 15.75 -34.44
N GLN A 48 27.58 15.18 -35.21
CA GLN A 48 26.16 15.24 -34.89
C GLN A 48 25.80 14.39 -33.66
N THR A 49 26.38 13.20 -33.50
CA THR A 49 26.14 12.36 -32.31
C THR A 49 26.69 13.00 -31.04
N LEU A 50 27.85 13.64 -31.08
CA LEU A 50 28.41 14.41 -29.95
C LEU A 50 27.51 15.60 -29.57
N LYS A 51 27.02 16.37 -30.55
CA LYS A 51 26.07 17.46 -30.30
C LYS A 51 24.76 16.94 -29.69
N ASN A 52 24.26 15.81 -30.15
CA ASN A 52 23.05 15.20 -29.59
C ASN A 52 23.26 14.70 -28.15
N GLN A 53 24.43 14.16 -27.83
CA GLN A 53 24.77 13.77 -26.45
C GLN A 53 24.84 14.98 -25.52
N ASP A 54 25.43 16.09 -25.98
CA ASP A 54 25.48 17.34 -25.19
C ASP A 54 24.08 17.95 -25.01
N LEU A 55 23.20 17.85 -26.01
CA LEU A 55 21.79 18.23 -25.88
C LEU A 55 21.06 17.36 -24.85
N ILE A 56 21.27 16.05 -24.86
CA ILE A 56 20.68 15.14 -23.86
C ILE A 56 21.19 15.45 -22.46
N ARG A 57 22.51 15.66 -22.29
CA ARG A 57 23.11 16.04 -21.00
C ARG A 57 22.58 17.37 -20.48
N THR A 58 22.45 18.37 -21.34
CA THR A 58 21.88 19.67 -20.94
C THR A 58 20.40 19.58 -20.58
N LEU A 59 19.62 18.74 -21.26
CA LEU A 59 18.23 18.43 -20.89
C LEU A 59 18.16 17.70 -19.55
N LEU A 60 18.97 16.66 -19.34
CA LEU A 60 19.05 15.93 -18.08
C LEU A 60 19.45 16.83 -16.92
N LYS A 61 20.42 17.73 -17.12
CA LYS A 61 20.82 18.73 -16.12
C LYS A 61 19.67 19.68 -15.78
N LYS A 62 18.92 20.16 -16.78
CA LYS A 62 17.74 21.02 -16.54
C LYS A 62 16.63 20.28 -15.80
N LEU A 63 16.34 19.04 -16.17
CA LEU A 63 15.37 18.18 -15.48
C LEU A 63 15.78 17.88 -14.05
N ALA A 64 17.07 17.59 -13.83
CA ALA A 64 17.63 17.38 -12.49
C ALA A 64 17.55 18.64 -11.62
N ASN A 65 17.77 19.82 -12.20
CA ASN A 65 17.58 21.07 -11.46
C ASN A 65 16.10 21.31 -11.09
N LEU A 66 15.18 20.95 -11.99
CA LEU A 66 13.74 21.05 -11.72
C LEU A 66 13.29 20.04 -10.65
N SER A 67 13.77 18.79 -10.71
CA SER A 67 13.48 17.79 -9.67
C SER A 67 14.10 18.15 -8.33
N LEU A 68 15.24 18.83 -8.32
CA LEU A 68 15.88 19.36 -7.11
C LEU A 68 15.10 20.55 -6.51
N GLN A 69 14.52 21.41 -7.33
CA GLN A 69 13.58 22.44 -6.86
C GLN A 69 12.30 21.82 -6.27
N ASP A 70 11.73 20.83 -6.94
CA ASP A 70 10.57 20.08 -6.45
C ASP A 70 10.88 19.35 -5.13
N TYR A 71 12.08 18.75 -5.01
CA TYR A 71 12.58 18.18 -3.77
C TYR A 71 12.61 19.21 -2.65
N TYR A 72 13.19 20.40 -2.86
CA TYR A 72 13.22 21.43 -1.83
C TYR A 72 11.82 21.84 -1.40
N TRP A 73 10.94 22.11 -2.37
CA TRP A 73 9.55 22.47 -2.09
C TRP A 73 8.82 21.42 -1.25
N ARG A 74 8.91 20.14 -1.63
CA ARG A 74 8.30 19.03 -0.86
C ARG A 74 8.96 18.88 0.51
N SER A 75 10.28 18.89 0.57
CA SER A 75 11.03 18.71 1.82
C SER A 75 10.76 19.84 2.82
N ASP A 76 10.62 21.08 2.35
CA ASP A 76 10.31 22.23 3.18
C ASP A 76 8.86 22.18 3.66
N TYR A 77 7.93 21.74 2.81
CA TYR A 77 6.55 21.49 3.23
C TYR A 77 6.47 20.40 4.31
N PHE A 78 7.18 19.28 4.14
CA PHE A 78 7.24 18.21 5.15
C PHE A 78 7.87 18.69 6.45
N LYS A 79 9.00 19.41 6.40
CA LYS A 79 9.65 19.95 7.60
C LYS A 79 8.80 20.97 8.32
N LYS A 80 8.11 21.85 7.57
CA LYS A 80 7.22 22.85 8.17
C LYS A 80 6.03 22.19 8.86
N THR A 81 5.37 21.25 8.18
CA THR A 81 4.24 20.51 8.78
C THR A 81 4.66 19.65 9.97
N GLU A 82 5.87 19.09 9.96
CA GLU A 82 6.45 18.36 11.08
C GLU A 82 6.82 19.28 12.26
N ALA A 83 7.37 20.46 11.98
CA ALA A 83 7.71 21.45 13.01
C ALA A 83 6.45 22.02 13.67
N ASP A 84 5.45 22.41 12.87
CA ASP A 84 4.16 22.88 13.36
C ASP A 84 3.52 21.81 14.27
N ARG A 85 3.61 20.53 13.88
CA ARG A 85 3.16 19.39 14.69
C ARG A 85 3.92 19.25 16.00
N GLN A 86 5.25 19.31 15.98
CA GLN A 86 6.05 19.20 17.21
C GLN A 86 5.75 20.33 18.20
N VAL A 87 5.47 21.53 17.68
CA VAL A 87 5.02 22.67 18.49
C VAL A 87 3.66 22.36 19.11
N GLU A 88 2.68 21.90 18.33
CA GLU A 88 1.35 21.51 18.84
C GLU A 88 1.44 20.40 19.90
N GLU A 89 2.23 19.36 19.67
CA GLU A 89 2.46 18.29 20.64
C GLU A 89 3.12 18.82 21.92
N SER A 90 4.10 19.72 21.80
CA SER A 90 4.78 20.29 22.97
C SER A 90 3.82 21.16 23.80
N ILE A 91 2.95 21.93 23.14
CA ILE A 91 1.93 22.75 23.80
C ILE A 91 0.89 21.84 24.49
N ALA A 92 0.41 20.80 23.81
CA ALA A 92 -0.52 19.84 24.41
C ALA A 92 0.08 19.18 25.66
N ARG A 93 1.34 18.73 25.60
CA ARG A 93 2.05 18.18 26.76
C ARG A 93 2.19 19.18 27.91
N MET A 94 2.48 20.46 27.62
CA MET A 94 2.56 21.50 28.66
C MET A 94 1.20 21.77 29.33
N MET A 95 0.11 21.63 28.59
CA MET A 95 -1.26 21.78 29.10
C MET A 95 -1.77 20.53 29.84
N GLY A 96 -0.99 19.44 29.86
CA GLY A 96 -1.42 18.15 30.41
C GLY A 96 -2.47 17.45 29.53
N GLU A 97 -2.64 17.89 28.29
CA GLU A 97 -3.59 17.33 27.32
C GLU A 97 -2.88 16.32 26.40
N GLU A 98 -3.58 15.27 25.96
CA GLU A 98 -3.11 14.46 24.83
C GLU A 98 -3.26 15.28 23.54
N ALA A 99 -2.22 15.30 22.69
CA ALA A 99 -2.27 16.02 21.42
C ALA A 99 -3.45 15.51 20.58
N SER A 100 -4.29 16.43 20.12
CA SER A 100 -5.60 16.06 19.60
C SER A 100 -5.65 15.65 18.15
N TYR A 101 -4.64 16.06 17.39
CA TYR A 101 -4.46 15.71 16.01
C TYR A 101 -3.30 14.72 15.92
N LEU A 102 -3.53 13.51 16.43
CA LEU A 102 -2.64 12.40 16.15
C LEU A 102 -3.04 11.84 14.78
N ARG A 103 -2.22 12.09 13.75
CA ARG A 103 -2.34 11.31 12.52
C ARG A 103 -2.21 9.83 12.90
N PRO A 104 -2.85 8.92 12.16
CA PRO A 104 -2.80 7.50 12.47
C PRO A 104 -1.40 6.95 12.79
N MET A 105 -0.38 7.41 12.06
CA MET A 105 1.01 7.01 12.25
C MET A 105 1.71 7.53 13.52
N ASP A 106 1.16 8.56 14.17
CA ASP A 106 1.79 9.29 15.29
C ASP A 106 1.32 8.83 16.66
N ALA A 107 0.28 8.01 16.70
CA ALA A 107 -0.11 7.32 17.92
C ALA A 107 1.09 6.55 18.49
N GLY A 108 1.29 6.61 19.81
CA GLY A 108 2.37 5.86 20.48
C GLY A 108 2.32 4.38 20.13
N ASP A 109 3.44 3.67 20.18
CA ASP A 109 3.54 2.30 19.63
C ASP A 109 2.54 1.29 20.26
N GLY A 110 1.99 1.58 21.43
CA GLY A 110 0.90 0.80 22.07
C GLY A 110 -0.52 1.14 21.61
N LYS A 111 -0.73 2.30 20.97
CA LYS A 111 -2.02 2.81 20.44
C LYS A 111 -2.02 2.88 18.90
N ILE A 112 -0.92 2.50 18.24
CA ILE A 112 -0.80 2.55 16.78
C ILE A 112 -1.48 1.35 16.12
N GLY A 113 -2.62 1.65 15.50
CA GLY A 113 -3.38 0.71 14.69
C GLY A 113 -2.68 0.17 13.45
N PRO A 114 -3.22 -0.84 12.76
CA PRO A 114 -2.60 -1.42 11.57
C PRO A 114 -2.57 -0.40 10.43
N LEU A 115 -3.59 0.46 10.32
CA LEU A 115 -3.61 1.56 9.36
C LEU A 115 -2.53 2.61 9.69
N GLY A 116 -2.37 2.92 10.98
CA GLY A 116 -1.29 3.81 11.43
C GLY A 116 0.10 3.25 11.13
N ARG A 117 0.30 1.94 11.32
CA ARG A 117 1.55 1.26 10.96
C ARG A 117 1.80 1.27 9.45
N ALA A 118 0.77 1.02 8.65
CA ALA A 118 0.87 1.07 7.19
C ALA A 118 1.16 2.48 6.68
N GLU A 119 0.51 3.50 7.24
CA GLU A 119 0.83 4.90 6.95
C GLU A 119 2.27 5.21 7.36
N LYS A 120 2.69 4.84 8.57
CA LYS A 120 4.05 5.07 9.08
C LYS A 120 5.10 4.44 8.16
N THR A 121 4.89 3.20 7.73
CA THR A 121 5.82 2.52 6.82
C THR A 121 5.82 3.16 5.44
N LEU A 122 4.65 3.53 4.90
CA LEU A 122 4.53 4.18 3.60
C LEU A 122 5.15 5.57 3.59
N VAL A 123 4.84 6.41 4.58
CA VAL A 123 5.38 7.77 4.71
C VAL A 123 6.89 7.71 4.91
N LYS A 124 7.39 6.79 5.75
CA LYS A 124 8.83 6.56 5.91
C LYS A 124 9.47 6.14 4.59
N TRP A 125 8.85 5.21 3.86
CA TRP A 125 9.34 4.75 2.57
C TRP A 125 9.36 5.90 1.54
N LEU A 126 8.29 6.68 1.43
CA LEU A 126 8.21 7.84 0.53
C LEU A 126 9.23 8.93 0.89
N SER A 127 9.42 9.21 2.17
CA SER A 127 10.43 10.16 2.64
C SER A 127 11.83 9.74 2.19
N LEU A 128 12.18 8.46 2.39
CA LEU A 128 13.45 7.91 1.93
C LEU A 128 13.60 7.97 0.40
N VAL A 129 12.52 7.71 -0.35
CA VAL A 129 12.53 7.83 -1.82
C VAL A 129 12.74 9.27 -2.27
N ILE A 130 12.08 10.24 -1.63
CA ILE A 130 12.25 11.67 -1.93
C ILE A 130 13.69 12.12 -1.64
N GLU A 131 14.26 11.70 -0.50
CA GLU A 131 15.65 11.99 -0.16
C GLU A 131 16.64 11.37 -1.15
N GLU A 132 16.44 10.10 -1.52
CA GLU A 132 17.25 9.38 -2.49
C GLU A 132 17.21 10.07 -3.86
N GLU A 133 16.01 10.44 -4.33
CA GLU A 133 15.85 11.17 -5.59
C GLU A 133 16.50 12.56 -5.53
N GLY A 134 16.39 13.26 -4.40
CA GLY A 134 17.07 14.53 -4.18
C GLY A 134 18.59 14.40 -4.25
N ARG A 135 19.17 13.33 -3.68
CA ARG A 135 20.61 13.03 -3.79
C ARG A 135 21.00 12.72 -5.24
N ARG A 136 20.21 11.91 -5.94
CA ARG A 136 20.43 11.59 -7.36
C ARG A 136 20.40 12.85 -8.23
N ALA A 137 19.39 13.69 -8.06
CA ALA A 137 19.26 14.95 -8.78
C ALA A 137 20.45 15.88 -8.54
N ARG A 138 20.96 15.96 -7.30
CA ARG A 138 22.18 16.70 -6.97
C ARG A 138 23.39 16.18 -7.72
N LEU A 139 23.57 14.85 -7.77
CA LEU A 139 24.67 14.22 -8.49
C LEU A 139 24.58 14.44 -10.00
N ILE A 140 23.39 14.33 -10.60
CA ILE A 140 23.18 14.62 -12.03
C ILE A 140 23.49 16.10 -12.33
N SER A 141 23.06 17.01 -11.45
CA SER A 141 23.33 18.44 -11.60
C SER A 141 24.83 18.77 -11.49
N SER A 142 25.54 18.16 -10.55
CA SER A 142 26.98 18.37 -10.33
C SER A 142 27.86 17.70 -11.39
N SER A 143 27.45 16.55 -11.92
CA SER A 143 28.15 15.78 -12.98
C SER A 143 27.88 16.28 -14.40
N ASN A 144 27.41 17.52 -14.58
CA ASN A 144 27.07 18.09 -15.88
C ASN A 144 26.03 17.30 -16.69
N GLY A 145 25.07 16.67 -16.01
CA GLY A 145 23.98 15.92 -16.64
C GLY A 145 24.36 14.49 -17.02
N GLU A 146 25.37 13.91 -16.39
CA GLU A 146 25.64 12.48 -16.50
C GLU A 146 24.47 11.69 -15.90
N LEU A 147 24.09 10.60 -16.58
CA LEU A 147 23.00 9.75 -16.12
C LEU A 147 23.48 8.92 -14.92
N VAL A 148 22.93 9.19 -13.75
CA VAL A 148 23.18 8.41 -12.53
C VAL A 148 21.97 7.51 -12.29
N ARG A 149 22.19 6.18 -12.23
CA ARG A 149 21.11 5.25 -11.88
C ARG A 149 20.91 5.20 -10.36
N PRO A 150 19.70 4.92 -9.85
CA PRO A 150 19.47 4.72 -8.42
C PRO A 150 20.48 3.76 -7.76
N MET A 151 20.80 2.63 -8.39
CA MET A 151 21.76 1.65 -7.85
C MET A 151 23.22 2.12 -7.79
N ASP A 152 23.57 3.18 -8.52
CA ASP A 152 24.94 3.73 -8.56
C ASP A 152 25.18 4.76 -7.43
N LEU A 153 24.18 5.02 -6.58
CA LEU A 153 24.30 5.89 -5.41
C LEU A 153 25.10 5.21 -4.29
N GLU A 154 26.12 5.89 -3.74
CA GLU A 154 26.92 5.38 -2.60
C GLU A 154 26.08 5.07 -1.37
N VAL A 155 25.08 5.92 -1.07
CA VAL A 155 24.12 5.72 0.01
C VAL A 155 22.75 5.47 -0.62
N GLY A 156 22.51 4.20 -0.95
CA GLY A 156 21.25 3.75 -1.56
C GLY A 156 20.03 3.93 -0.66
N GLY A 157 18.86 4.03 -1.28
CA GLY A 157 17.57 4.03 -0.62
C GLY A 157 16.66 2.92 -1.17
N PRO A 158 15.33 3.04 -0.97
CA PRO A 158 14.39 2.04 -1.42
C PRO A 158 14.38 1.84 -2.94
N LEU A 159 14.64 2.88 -3.75
CA LEU A 159 14.70 2.76 -5.20
C LEU A 159 15.95 2.01 -5.65
N SER A 160 17.11 2.33 -5.07
CA SER A 160 18.35 1.57 -5.29
C SER A 160 18.17 0.10 -4.92
N ASN A 161 17.48 -0.20 -3.81
CA ASN A 161 17.20 -1.58 -3.42
C ASN A 161 16.29 -2.31 -4.42
N LEU A 162 15.26 -1.63 -4.94
CA LEU A 162 14.38 -2.20 -5.95
C LEU A 162 15.09 -2.40 -7.30
N GLU A 163 15.86 -1.40 -7.75
CA GLU A 163 16.63 -1.51 -8.98
C GLU A 163 17.70 -2.59 -8.86
N SER A 164 18.49 -2.61 -7.79
CA SER A 164 19.49 -3.65 -7.56
C SER A 164 18.87 -5.04 -7.48
N ALA A 165 17.69 -5.19 -6.85
CA ALA A 165 16.96 -6.46 -6.85
C ALA A 165 16.50 -6.86 -8.27
N ALA A 166 15.98 -5.92 -9.05
CA ALA A 166 15.56 -6.17 -10.43
C ALA A 166 16.74 -6.49 -11.35
N VAL A 167 17.84 -5.73 -11.26
CA VAL A 167 19.08 -5.95 -12.01
C VAL A 167 19.69 -7.29 -11.62
N THR A 168 19.73 -7.63 -10.33
CA THR A 168 20.20 -8.93 -9.85
C THR A 168 19.32 -10.07 -10.37
N LEU A 169 17.99 -9.89 -10.41
CA LEU A 169 17.07 -10.87 -11.00
C LEU A 169 17.38 -11.09 -12.48
N ILE A 170 17.53 -10.01 -13.26
CA ILE A 170 17.84 -10.07 -14.69
C ILE A 170 19.20 -10.71 -14.93
N GLU A 171 20.22 -10.34 -14.15
CA GLU A 171 21.57 -10.90 -14.31
C GLU A 171 21.59 -12.38 -13.92
N ARG A 172 20.83 -12.81 -12.91
CA ARG A 172 20.64 -14.24 -12.60
C ARG A 172 19.92 -14.99 -13.71
N ILE A 173 18.95 -14.38 -14.37
CA ILE A 173 18.31 -14.97 -15.56
C ILE A 173 19.35 -15.12 -16.66
N ARG A 174 20.10 -14.05 -16.95
CA ARG A 174 21.12 -14.01 -17.99
C ARG A 174 22.24 -15.02 -17.76
N SER A 175 22.77 -15.12 -16.54
CA SER A 175 23.82 -16.08 -16.20
C SER A 175 23.31 -17.51 -16.31
N SER A 176 22.10 -17.79 -15.81
CA SER A 176 21.50 -19.12 -15.96
C SER A 176 21.23 -19.49 -17.42
N GLU A 177 20.88 -18.51 -18.26
CA GLU A 177 20.68 -18.71 -19.69
C GLU A 177 22.01 -18.99 -20.41
N LYS A 178 23.08 -18.28 -20.06
CA LYS A 178 24.43 -18.56 -20.56
C LYS A 178 24.86 -19.99 -20.21
N GLU A 179 24.67 -20.41 -18.96
CA GLU A 179 24.96 -21.78 -18.51
C GLU A 179 24.11 -22.81 -19.27
N ARG A 180 22.83 -22.50 -19.51
CA ARG A 180 21.92 -23.35 -20.29
C ARG A 180 22.43 -23.58 -21.71
N VAL A 181 22.79 -22.49 -22.38
CA VAL A 181 23.34 -22.52 -23.75
C VAL A 181 24.67 -23.27 -23.77
N LEU A 182 25.55 -23.04 -22.80
CA LEU A 182 26.85 -23.71 -22.70
C LEU A 182 26.71 -25.21 -22.47
N THR A 183 25.78 -25.63 -21.61
CA THR A 183 25.48 -27.04 -21.33
C THR A 183 24.60 -27.70 -22.41
N SER A 184 24.15 -26.94 -23.41
CA SER A 184 23.18 -27.40 -24.43
C SER A 184 21.92 -28.03 -23.83
N THR A 185 21.51 -27.56 -22.64
CA THR A 185 20.30 -28.06 -21.97
C THR A 185 19.07 -27.39 -22.57
N LEU A 186 18.04 -28.18 -22.90
CA LEU A 186 16.85 -27.65 -23.57
C LEU A 186 15.94 -26.87 -22.61
N ARG A 187 15.83 -27.30 -21.35
CA ARG A 187 14.90 -26.70 -20.37
C ARG A 187 15.64 -26.07 -19.20
N PRO A 188 15.24 -24.87 -18.75
CA PRO A 188 15.81 -24.21 -17.58
C PRO A 188 15.86 -25.06 -16.30
N LYS A 189 14.87 -25.94 -16.07
CA LYS A 189 14.87 -26.81 -14.88
C LYS A 189 15.94 -27.91 -14.90
N ASP A 190 16.42 -28.32 -16.08
CA ASP A 190 17.33 -29.46 -16.25
C ASP A 190 18.79 -29.07 -15.90
N LEU A 191 19.04 -27.78 -15.66
CA LEU A 191 20.29 -27.30 -15.06
C LEU A 191 20.46 -27.79 -13.62
N GLU A 192 21.72 -28.01 -13.22
CA GLU A 192 22.14 -28.28 -11.85
C GLU A 192 21.58 -27.20 -10.90
N GLU A 193 21.15 -27.59 -9.69
CA GLU A 193 20.45 -26.70 -8.76
C GLU A 193 21.27 -25.46 -8.38
N GLU A 194 22.60 -25.60 -8.32
CA GLU A 194 23.53 -24.52 -8.02
C GLU A 194 23.61 -23.46 -9.14
N LYS A 195 23.42 -23.88 -10.40
CA LYS A 195 23.47 -23.02 -11.60
C LYS A 195 22.08 -22.60 -12.08
N ARG A 196 21.04 -23.10 -11.42
CA ARG A 196 19.65 -22.88 -11.81
C ARG A 196 19.21 -21.46 -11.43
N GLY A 197 18.85 -20.69 -12.44
CA GLY A 197 18.29 -19.35 -12.27
C GLY A 197 16.88 -19.34 -11.68
N PRO A 198 16.31 -18.15 -11.45
CA PRO A 198 14.96 -18.00 -10.89
C PRO A 198 13.88 -18.65 -11.77
N LEU A 199 14.03 -18.59 -13.09
CA LEU A 199 13.09 -19.23 -14.03
C LEU A 199 13.17 -20.76 -13.97
N GLY A 200 14.38 -21.33 -13.91
CA GLY A 200 14.55 -22.76 -13.74
C GLY A 200 14.00 -23.25 -12.40
N ASN A 201 14.16 -22.47 -11.33
CA ASN A 201 13.60 -22.79 -10.01
C ASN A 201 12.07 -22.78 -10.03
N LEU A 202 11.46 -21.81 -10.71
CA LEU A 202 10.02 -21.75 -10.88
C LEU A 202 9.51 -22.92 -11.72
N GLU A 203 10.16 -23.21 -12.84
CA GLU A 203 9.80 -24.35 -13.69
C GLU A 203 9.94 -25.67 -12.92
N ALA A 204 11.03 -25.86 -12.17
CA ALA A 204 11.23 -27.04 -11.33
C ALA A 204 10.11 -27.19 -10.28
N LYS A 205 9.71 -26.09 -9.62
CA LYS A 205 8.58 -26.11 -8.67
C LYS A 205 7.27 -26.50 -9.35
N VAL A 206 6.98 -25.93 -10.52
CA VAL A 206 5.77 -26.25 -11.30
C VAL A 206 5.77 -27.72 -11.74
N VAL A 207 6.91 -28.20 -12.24
CA VAL A 207 7.05 -29.60 -12.67
C VAL A 207 6.94 -30.55 -11.49
N ASN A 208 7.53 -30.24 -10.34
CA ASN A 208 7.40 -31.06 -9.14
C ASN A 208 5.93 -31.13 -8.70
N ALA A 209 5.20 -30.02 -8.72
CA ALA A 209 3.77 -30.01 -8.44
C ALA A 209 2.97 -30.87 -9.44
N LEU A 210 3.32 -30.83 -10.74
CA LEU A 210 2.70 -31.70 -11.75
C LEU A 210 3.05 -33.17 -11.56
N ASP A 211 4.27 -33.48 -11.13
CA ASP A 211 4.69 -34.85 -10.83
C ASP A 211 3.98 -35.40 -9.58
N GLU A 212 3.75 -34.57 -8.57
CA GLU A 212 2.91 -34.91 -7.42
C GLU A 212 1.47 -35.20 -7.84
N ILE A 213 0.89 -34.36 -8.70
CA ILE A 213 -0.43 -34.60 -9.31
C ILE A 213 -0.44 -35.95 -10.05
N LYS A 214 0.56 -36.21 -10.89
CA LYS A 214 0.68 -37.45 -11.66
C LYS A 214 0.84 -38.68 -10.75
N ARG A 215 1.60 -38.58 -9.66
CA ARG A 215 1.76 -39.68 -8.68
C ARG A 215 0.45 -39.95 -7.95
N ALA A 216 -0.27 -38.90 -7.53
CA ALA A 216 -1.59 -39.03 -6.93
C ALA A 216 -2.57 -39.70 -7.90
N GLU A 217 -2.54 -39.31 -9.18
CA GLU A 217 -3.37 -39.89 -10.23
C GLU A 217 -3.07 -41.37 -10.48
N ARG A 218 -1.79 -41.76 -10.51
CA ARG A 218 -1.41 -43.18 -10.63
C ARG A 218 -1.93 -44.01 -9.46
N LYS A 219 -1.77 -43.52 -8.23
CA LYS A 219 -2.33 -44.17 -7.04
C LYS A 219 -3.85 -44.30 -7.13
N ARG A 220 -4.53 -43.28 -7.65
CA ARG A 220 -5.98 -43.31 -7.89
C ARG A 220 -6.38 -44.41 -8.87
N MET A 221 -5.66 -44.55 -9.98
CA MET A 221 -5.89 -45.62 -10.96
C MET A 221 -5.62 -47.02 -10.36
N GLU A 222 -4.56 -47.18 -9.56
CA GLU A 222 -4.26 -48.43 -8.87
C GLU A 222 -5.37 -48.83 -7.88
N LEU A 223 -5.85 -47.87 -7.08
CA LEU A 223 -6.97 -48.09 -6.16
C LEU A 223 -8.26 -48.43 -6.90
N SER A 224 -8.54 -47.75 -8.02
CA SER A 224 -9.69 -48.02 -8.88
C SER A 224 -9.64 -49.45 -9.45
N ARG A 225 -8.47 -49.88 -9.93
CA ARG A 225 -8.25 -51.24 -10.42
C ARG A 225 -8.46 -52.28 -9.32
N ASN A 226 -7.95 -52.03 -8.12
CA ASN A 226 -8.08 -52.94 -6.98
C ASN A 226 -9.53 -53.06 -6.47
N ARG A 227 -10.37 -52.04 -6.69
CA ARG A 227 -11.80 -52.07 -6.38
C ARG A 227 -12.68 -52.66 -7.50
N GLY A 228 -12.07 -53.31 -8.50
CA GLY A 228 -12.83 -53.93 -9.60
C GLY A 228 -13.33 -52.93 -10.65
N GLY A 229 -12.66 -51.79 -10.81
CA GLY A 229 -12.98 -50.79 -11.83
C GLY A 229 -13.88 -49.65 -11.34
N GLU A 230 -14.19 -49.59 -10.04
CA GLU A 230 -14.88 -48.45 -9.45
C GLU A 230 -14.02 -47.18 -9.53
N VAL A 231 -14.58 -46.08 -10.03
CA VAL A 231 -13.87 -44.80 -10.15
C VAL A 231 -13.64 -44.22 -8.76
N VAL A 232 -12.37 -44.14 -8.34
CA VAL A 232 -11.97 -43.48 -7.09
C VAL A 232 -11.88 -41.98 -7.31
N ARG A 233 -12.44 -41.17 -6.40
CA ARG A 233 -12.41 -39.71 -6.52
C ARG A 233 -11.03 -39.15 -6.14
N PRO A 234 -10.62 -37.99 -6.68
CA PRO A 234 -9.38 -37.34 -6.27
C PRO A 234 -9.25 -37.14 -4.76
N ILE A 235 -10.32 -36.76 -4.04
CA ILE A 235 -10.33 -36.55 -2.58
C ILE A 235 -9.99 -37.81 -1.76
N ASP A 236 -10.27 -39.00 -2.30
CA ASP A 236 -10.01 -40.27 -1.61
C ASP A 236 -8.52 -40.68 -1.71
N VAL A 237 -7.69 -39.88 -2.40
CA VAL A 237 -6.25 -40.10 -2.59
C VAL A 237 -5.47 -38.87 -2.12
N PRO A 238 -4.43 -39.03 -1.27
CA PRO A 238 -3.64 -37.90 -0.82
C PRO A 238 -2.88 -37.27 -2.00
N GLY A 239 -3.09 -35.96 -2.22
CA GLY A 239 -2.41 -35.18 -3.23
C GLY A 239 -3.07 -33.82 -3.48
N PRO A 240 -2.40 -32.94 -4.23
CA PRO A 240 -2.86 -31.56 -4.46
C PRO A 240 -4.23 -31.48 -5.16
N LEU A 241 -4.55 -32.42 -6.05
CA LEU A 241 -5.89 -32.47 -6.67
C LEU A 241 -6.99 -32.84 -5.67
N GLY A 242 -6.70 -33.74 -4.71
CA GLY A 242 -7.64 -34.12 -3.67
C GLY A 242 -7.90 -32.97 -2.69
N GLU A 243 -6.87 -32.22 -2.32
CA GLU A 243 -6.99 -31.01 -1.51
C GLU A 243 -7.81 -29.92 -2.23
N MET A 244 -7.58 -29.73 -3.53
CA MET A 244 -8.38 -28.81 -4.35
C MET A 244 -9.84 -29.25 -4.47
N GLU A 245 -10.10 -30.54 -4.70
CA GLU A 245 -11.46 -31.07 -4.75
C GLU A 245 -12.15 -30.91 -3.39
N LEU A 246 -11.47 -31.24 -2.29
CA LEU A 246 -11.97 -31.05 -0.93
C LEU A 246 -12.35 -29.58 -0.70
N TRP A 247 -11.45 -28.66 -1.02
CA TRP A 247 -11.70 -27.22 -0.90
C TRP A 247 -12.93 -26.78 -1.70
N TYR A 248 -13.10 -27.30 -2.93
CA TYR A 248 -14.25 -27.00 -3.77
C TYR A 248 -15.55 -27.65 -3.28
N LEU A 249 -15.49 -28.88 -2.76
CA LEU A 249 -16.63 -29.57 -2.15
C LEU A 249 -17.07 -28.86 -0.88
N GLU A 250 -16.14 -28.43 -0.03
CA GLU A 250 -16.43 -27.58 1.13
C GLU A 250 -17.11 -26.27 0.71
N LEU A 251 -16.62 -25.65 -0.37
CA LEU A 251 -17.25 -24.45 -0.92
C LEU A 251 -18.69 -24.70 -1.40
N ILE A 252 -18.93 -25.78 -2.17
CA ILE A 252 -20.27 -26.12 -2.66
C ILE A 252 -21.21 -26.51 -1.52
N THR A 253 -20.74 -27.33 -0.58
CA THR A 253 -21.55 -27.77 0.56
C THR A 253 -21.95 -26.59 1.44
N ALA A 254 -21.03 -25.65 1.68
CA ALA A 254 -21.33 -24.39 2.35
C ALA A 254 -22.33 -23.53 1.55
N GLU A 255 -22.23 -23.44 0.22
CA GLU A 255 -23.21 -22.70 -0.59
C GLU A 255 -24.59 -23.37 -0.61
N LYS A 256 -24.65 -24.69 -0.75
CA LYS A 256 -25.92 -25.44 -0.68
C LYS A 256 -26.59 -25.28 0.67
N GLN A 257 -25.80 -25.32 1.75
CA GLN A 257 -26.32 -25.10 3.08
C GLN A 257 -26.82 -23.66 3.25
N ARG A 258 -26.09 -22.66 2.74
CA ARG A 258 -26.57 -21.28 2.70
C ARG A 258 -27.85 -21.11 1.89
N ALA A 259 -28.01 -21.80 0.76
CA ALA A 259 -29.25 -21.78 -0.01
C ALA A 259 -30.44 -22.29 0.84
N LYS A 260 -30.25 -23.38 1.59
CA LYS A 260 -31.26 -23.89 2.54
C LYS A 260 -31.52 -22.92 3.70
N ASP A 261 -30.48 -22.26 4.20
CA ASP A 261 -30.62 -21.25 5.25
C ASP A 261 -31.39 -20.02 4.74
N ARG A 262 -31.21 -19.63 3.46
CA ARG A 262 -32.03 -18.59 2.80
C ARG A 262 -33.50 -19.00 2.72
N GLU A 263 -33.80 -20.25 2.32
CA GLU A 263 -35.18 -20.76 2.29
C GLU A 263 -35.85 -20.73 3.66
N ARG A 264 -35.10 -21.05 4.73
CA ARG A 264 -35.60 -20.99 6.11
C ARG A 264 -35.83 -19.56 6.61
N ASN A 265 -35.03 -18.61 6.13
CA ASN A 265 -35.09 -17.21 6.53
C ASN A 265 -35.90 -16.35 5.54
N ASN A 266 -36.99 -16.88 4.98
CA ASN A 266 -37.88 -16.15 4.07
C ASN A 266 -37.21 -15.52 2.84
N GLY A 267 -36.10 -16.09 2.36
CA GLY A 267 -35.36 -15.60 1.19
C GLY A 267 -34.30 -14.55 1.49
N ASP A 268 -34.07 -14.20 2.75
CA ASP A 268 -33.03 -13.23 3.12
C ASP A 268 -31.63 -13.72 2.73
N LEU A 269 -30.83 -12.85 2.11
CA LEU A 269 -29.49 -13.17 1.64
C LEU A 269 -28.54 -13.42 2.83
N VAL A 270 -28.21 -14.69 3.07
CA VAL A 270 -27.19 -15.09 4.05
C VAL A 270 -25.77 -14.93 3.47
N ARG A 271 -24.93 -14.13 4.13
CA ARG A 271 -23.52 -13.93 3.76
C ARG A 271 -22.67 -15.18 4.06
N PRO A 272 -21.56 -15.40 3.35
CA PRO A 272 -20.64 -16.52 3.62
C PRO A 272 -20.24 -16.68 5.09
N LYS A 273 -19.89 -15.59 5.79
CA LYS A 273 -19.49 -15.63 7.21
C LYS A 273 -20.63 -15.96 8.20
N ASP A 274 -21.88 -15.69 7.81
CA ASP A 274 -23.07 -15.82 8.68
C ASP A 274 -23.83 -17.14 8.43
N GLY A 275 -23.35 -17.97 7.49
CA GLY A 275 -23.93 -19.27 7.20
C GLY A 275 -23.72 -20.26 8.35
N SER A 276 -24.66 -21.22 8.49
CA SER A 276 -24.53 -22.29 9.50
C SER A 276 -23.24 -23.11 9.34
N ILE A 277 -22.72 -23.20 8.11
CA ILE A 277 -21.38 -23.71 7.79
C ILE A 277 -20.65 -22.61 7.02
N GLN A 278 -19.59 -22.05 7.63
CA GLN A 278 -18.84 -20.94 7.04
C GLN A 278 -18.06 -21.35 5.78
N GLY A 279 -17.55 -22.58 5.71
CA GLY A 279 -16.70 -23.03 4.60
C GLY A 279 -15.44 -22.16 4.41
N PRO A 280 -14.64 -22.39 3.36
CA PRO A 280 -13.41 -21.65 3.14
C PRO A 280 -13.65 -20.16 2.89
N MET A 281 -14.69 -19.82 2.11
CA MET A 281 -15.02 -18.42 1.82
C MET A 281 -15.56 -17.66 3.04
N GLY A 282 -16.34 -18.31 3.90
CA GLY A 282 -16.81 -17.68 5.14
C GLY A 282 -15.68 -17.43 6.13
N THR A 283 -14.71 -18.34 6.26
CA THR A 283 -13.51 -18.07 7.09
C THR A 283 -12.66 -16.93 6.53
N ALA A 284 -12.51 -16.83 5.21
CA ALA A 284 -11.81 -15.72 4.57
C ALA A 284 -12.55 -14.39 4.78
N GLU A 285 -13.87 -14.38 4.59
CA GLU A 285 -14.72 -13.22 4.83
C GLU A 285 -14.73 -12.81 6.31
N GLN A 286 -14.73 -13.77 7.24
CA GLN A 286 -14.64 -13.50 8.67
C GLN A 286 -13.30 -12.85 9.00
N LYS A 287 -12.17 -13.43 8.59
CA LYS A 287 -10.84 -12.83 8.79
C LYS A 287 -10.76 -11.41 8.23
N PHE A 288 -11.38 -11.18 7.07
CA PHE A 288 -11.45 -9.86 6.46
C PHE A 288 -12.37 -8.91 7.22
N SER A 289 -13.54 -9.39 7.68
CA SER A 289 -14.48 -8.62 8.49
C SER A 289 -13.88 -8.27 9.84
N ASP A 290 -13.15 -9.17 10.46
CA ASP A 290 -12.45 -8.95 11.73
C ASP A 290 -11.34 -7.91 11.55
N ALA A 291 -10.58 -7.99 10.45
CA ALA A 291 -9.61 -6.97 10.10
C ALA A 291 -10.26 -5.59 9.88
N ILE A 292 -11.42 -5.53 9.21
CA ILE A 292 -12.16 -4.28 9.02
C ILE A 292 -12.74 -3.76 10.34
N ASN A 293 -13.31 -4.62 11.16
CA ASN A 293 -13.90 -4.23 12.45
C ASN A 293 -12.82 -3.70 13.38
N TYR A 294 -11.67 -4.37 13.41
CA TYR A 294 -10.49 -3.90 14.14
C TYR A 294 -10.06 -2.49 13.68
N ILE A 295 -9.99 -2.26 12.36
CA ILE A 295 -9.72 -0.91 11.81
C ILE A 295 -10.83 0.08 12.21
N ARG A 296 -12.10 -0.33 12.15
CA ARG A 296 -13.25 0.53 12.44
C ARG A 296 -13.30 0.95 13.91
N GLU A 297 -13.04 0.03 14.83
CA GLU A 297 -13.00 0.29 16.27
C GLU A 297 -11.94 1.36 16.57
N GLU A 298 -10.73 1.19 16.03
CA GLU A 298 -9.67 2.19 16.18
C GLU A 298 -10.01 3.54 15.54
N GLU A 299 -10.65 3.55 14.37
CA GLU A 299 -11.12 4.80 13.74
C GLU A 299 -12.24 5.46 14.54
N THR A 300 -13.14 4.69 15.14
CA THR A 300 -14.17 5.27 16.02
C THR A 300 -13.56 5.88 17.27
N GLU A 301 -12.58 5.23 17.90
CA GLU A 301 -11.84 5.81 19.02
C GLU A 301 -11.14 7.12 18.61
N ARG A 302 -10.50 7.14 17.43
CA ARG A 302 -9.90 8.36 16.87
C ARG A 302 -10.92 9.47 16.65
N LEU A 303 -12.05 9.17 16.01
CA LEU A 303 -13.11 10.15 15.78
C LEU A 303 -13.70 10.67 17.09
N THR A 304 -13.81 9.82 18.13
CA THR A 304 -14.24 10.29 19.45
C THR A 304 -13.21 11.21 20.09
N ASN A 305 -11.91 10.92 19.95
CA ASN A 305 -10.84 11.79 20.44
C ASN A 305 -10.79 13.12 19.68
N VAL A 306 -10.94 13.11 18.35
CA VAL A 306 -11.01 14.32 17.53
C VAL A 306 -12.26 15.14 17.86
N LYS A 307 -13.41 14.49 18.05
CA LYS A 307 -14.65 15.16 18.45
C LYS A 307 -14.53 15.77 19.84
N ARG A 308 -13.93 15.05 20.79
CA ARG A 308 -13.65 15.55 22.14
C ARG A 308 -12.76 16.78 22.07
N PHE A 309 -11.71 16.75 21.27
CA PHE A 309 -10.87 17.91 21.05
C PHE A 309 -11.59 19.09 20.42
N LEU A 310 -12.38 18.87 19.36
CA LEU A 310 -13.17 19.94 18.74
C LEU A 310 -14.20 20.54 19.72
N GLN A 311 -14.65 19.76 20.70
CA GLN A 311 -15.52 20.26 21.78
C GLN A 311 -14.74 21.04 22.84
N GLU A 312 -13.54 20.60 23.20
CA GLU A 312 -12.67 21.25 24.20
C GLU A 312 -12.02 22.53 23.63
N LYS A 313 -11.71 22.58 22.33
CA LYS A 313 -11.12 23.73 21.64
C LYS A 313 -12.03 24.23 20.51
N ARG A 314 -13.25 24.64 20.85
CA ARG A 314 -14.12 25.31 19.89
C ARG A 314 -13.47 26.63 19.44
N PRO A 315 -13.16 26.81 18.14
CA PRO A 315 -12.47 28.00 17.68
C PRO A 315 -13.24 29.29 18.02
N MET A 316 -14.58 29.24 18.02
CA MET A 316 -15.43 30.36 18.46
C MET A 316 -15.25 30.74 19.95
N GLU A 317 -14.91 29.80 20.84
CA GLU A 317 -14.73 30.04 22.27
C GLU A 317 -13.31 30.50 22.62
N VAL A 318 -12.30 30.02 21.87
CA VAL A 318 -10.89 30.37 22.09
C VAL A 318 -10.55 31.74 21.46
N ASP A 319 -10.97 31.99 20.21
CA ASP A 319 -10.75 33.28 19.55
C ASP A 319 -11.83 33.60 18.50
N ARG A 320 -12.83 34.38 18.92
CA ARG A 320 -13.99 34.76 18.11
C ARG A 320 -13.63 35.56 16.85
N ASN A 321 -12.48 36.25 16.85
CA ASN A 321 -12.06 37.11 15.75
C ASN A 321 -11.15 36.37 14.75
N SER A 322 -10.75 35.13 15.03
CA SER A 322 -10.01 34.31 14.08
C SER A 322 -10.87 33.93 12.88
N ALA A 323 -10.25 33.81 11.69
CA ALA A 323 -10.94 33.40 10.47
C ALA A 323 -11.71 32.07 10.64
N LEU A 324 -11.15 31.13 11.40
CA LEU A 324 -11.82 29.87 11.74
C LEU A 324 -13.08 30.09 12.60
N GLY A 325 -12.99 30.94 13.63
CA GLY A 325 -14.12 31.29 14.49
C GLY A 325 -15.25 31.98 13.72
N TRP A 326 -14.91 32.82 12.74
CA TRP A 326 -15.90 33.46 11.88
C TRP A 326 -16.60 32.47 10.96
N THR A 327 -15.85 31.53 10.36
CA THR A 327 -16.45 30.47 9.51
C THR A 327 -17.33 29.51 10.31
N GLU A 328 -16.94 29.17 11.54
CA GLU A 328 -17.76 28.37 12.44
C GLU A 328 -19.05 29.11 12.81
N ALA A 329 -18.95 30.38 13.22
CA ALA A 329 -20.10 31.21 13.54
C ALA A 329 -21.06 31.36 12.36
N PHE A 330 -20.52 31.52 11.15
CA PHE A 330 -21.31 31.57 9.91
C PHE A 330 -22.01 30.25 9.63
N LEU A 331 -21.30 29.11 9.66
CA LEU A 331 -21.88 27.78 9.44
C LEU A 331 -22.95 27.44 10.48
N VAL A 332 -22.65 27.65 11.77
CA VAL A 332 -23.62 27.45 12.85
C VAL A 332 -24.81 28.39 12.66
N GLY A 333 -24.59 29.63 12.25
CA GLY A 333 -25.65 30.58 11.92
C GLY A 333 -26.55 30.07 10.78
N VAL A 334 -25.96 29.64 9.66
CA VAL A 334 -26.70 29.15 8.48
C VAL A 334 -27.48 27.87 8.78
N PHE A 335 -26.95 26.95 9.58
CA PHE A 335 -27.65 25.70 9.92
C PHE A 335 -28.67 25.86 11.05
N ARG A 336 -28.42 26.75 12.01
CA ARG A 336 -29.28 26.91 13.21
C ARG A 336 -30.37 27.97 13.01
N ALA A 337 -30.16 28.97 12.16
CA ALA A 337 -31.17 29.98 11.86
C ALA A 337 -32.45 29.40 11.25
N PRO A 338 -32.42 28.44 10.28
CA PRO A 338 -33.63 27.81 9.77
C PRO A 338 -34.40 27.05 10.85
N GLN A 339 -33.71 26.32 11.73
CA GLN A 339 -34.35 25.58 12.83
C GLN A 339 -35.05 26.53 13.82
N LEU A 340 -34.41 27.65 14.15
CA LEU A 340 -35.04 28.68 14.98
C LEU A 340 -36.24 29.31 14.27
N PHE A 341 -36.14 29.57 12.97
CA PHE A 341 -37.25 30.06 12.16
C PHE A 341 -38.44 29.09 12.16
N PHE A 342 -38.19 27.79 11.95
CA PHE A 342 -39.24 26.77 12.01
C PHE A 342 -39.88 26.69 13.39
N ARG A 343 -39.10 26.75 14.48
CA ARG A 343 -39.65 26.78 15.85
C ARG A 343 -40.52 28.01 16.10
N VAL A 344 -40.14 29.16 15.57
CA VAL A 344 -40.97 30.38 15.66
C VAL A 344 -42.26 30.19 14.87
N PHE A 345 -42.20 29.63 13.66
CA PHE A 345 -43.40 29.32 12.87
C PHE A 345 -44.33 28.33 13.58
N ASP A 346 -43.78 27.25 14.14
CA ASP A 346 -44.55 26.28 14.92
C ASP A 346 -45.22 26.95 16.13
N ARG A 347 -44.50 27.84 16.83
CA ARG A 347 -45.05 28.57 17.97
C ARG A 347 -46.13 29.58 17.58
N VAL A 348 -45.97 30.27 16.45
CA VAL A 348 -47.00 31.18 15.92
C VAL A 348 -48.24 30.42 15.50
N LYS A 349 -48.06 29.24 14.87
CA LYS A 349 -49.18 28.36 14.51
C LYS A 349 -49.94 27.88 15.75
N GLU A 350 -49.22 27.46 16.79
CA GLU A 350 -49.80 27.07 18.08
C GLU A 350 -50.59 28.23 18.72
N LEU A 351 -50.08 29.46 18.66
CA LEU A 351 -50.78 30.65 19.17
C LEU A 351 -52.06 30.96 18.38
N LEU A 352 -52.02 30.90 17.04
CA LEU A 352 -53.20 31.11 16.20
C LEU A 352 -54.28 30.04 16.44
N GLU A 353 -53.88 28.78 16.60
CA GLU A 353 -54.79 27.70 16.95
C GLU A 353 -55.41 27.94 18.35
N SER A 354 -54.63 28.43 19.32
CA SER A 354 -55.12 28.75 20.66
C SER A 354 -56.08 29.95 20.71
N GLU A 355 -55.93 30.93 19.82
CA GLU A 355 -56.82 32.11 19.76
C GLU A 355 -58.21 31.73 19.23
N THR A 356 -58.29 30.80 18.28
CA THR A 356 -59.59 30.33 17.75
C THR A 356 -60.42 29.55 18.78
N LEU A 357 -59.78 28.88 19.73
CA LEU A 357 -60.47 28.20 20.84
C LEU A 357 -61.11 29.19 21.81
N SER A 358 -60.48 30.36 22.04
CA SER A 358 -60.99 31.37 22.97
C SER A 358 -62.33 31.99 22.51
N LEU A 359 -62.48 32.23 21.20
CA LEU A 359 -63.70 32.80 20.61
C LEU A 359 -64.89 31.83 20.67
N ASP A 360 -64.62 30.54 20.51
CA ASP A 360 -65.66 29.50 20.54
C ASP A 360 -66.11 29.18 21.98
N GLU A 361 -65.21 29.32 22.96
CA GLU A 361 -65.55 29.26 24.39
C GLU A 361 -66.34 30.50 24.86
N THR A 362 -65.99 31.71 24.40
CA THR A 362 -66.78 32.92 24.71
C THR A 362 -68.19 32.84 24.14
N LYS A 363 -68.38 32.29 22.93
CA LYS A 363 -69.72 32.07 22.35
C LYS A 363 -70.54 31.04 23.13
N LYS A 364 -69.91 30.00 23.67
CA LYS A 364 -70.58 29.01 24.54
C LYS A 364 -70.94 29.57 25.91
N MET A 365 -70.20 30.56 26.42
CA MET A 365 -70.56 31.27 27.65
C MET A 365 -71.72 32.26 27.42
N GLU A 366 -71.72 33.02 26.32
CA GLU A 366 -72.83 33.92 25.98
C GLU A 366 -74.16 33.19 25.69
N THR A 367 -74.12 31.95 25.18
CA THR A 367 -75.33 31.13 24.99
C THR A 367 -75.82 30.46 26.27
N LYS A 368 -74.97 30.36 27.31
CA LYS A 368 -75.39 29.87 28.64
C LYS A 368 -75.98 30.97 29.52
N GLU A 369 -75.57 32.23 29.38
CA GLU A 369 -76.19 33.36 30.11
C GLU A 369 -77.56 33.78 29.57
N LYS A 370 -77.98 33.28 28.41
CA LYS A 370 -79.32 33.51 27.83
C LYS A 370 -80.32 32.38 28.06
N LYS A 371 -80.02 31.44 28.95
CA LYS A 371 -80.95 30.44 29.49
C LYS A 371 -81.02 30.60 30.99
#